data_AF-A0A6A0GVW6-F1
#
_entry.id   AF-A0A6A0GVW6-F1
#
_cell.length_a   1.000
_cell.length_b   1.000
_cell.length_c   1.000
_cell.angle_alpha   90.00
_cell.angle_beta   90.00
_cell.angle_gamma   90.00
#
_symmetry.space_group_name_H-M   'P 1'
#
loop_
_entity.id
_entity.type
_entity.pdbx_description
1 polymer ?
#
loop_
_entity_poly.entity_id
_entity_poly.type
_entity_poly.pdbx_seq_one_letter_code
_entity_poly.pdbx_strand_id
1 'polypeptide(L)'
;EAEPNSTFGKLYRNVGLWENDYITSMEKIVSGKYAFVGVQSAMYGVIDAVFAKTRTCPLIVKDNFLPFSLHVGFRKNSPYTAPFNKQVMRLRESGILNMLEKKMRTAMICWTVTKEEQSLRPLELKDFYGVFLLYFGGLGLATISFIVELGFRSWKKDSRSS
;
A
#
# COMPACT_ATOMS: atom_id res chain seq x y z
N GLU A 1 -8.95 -20.97 -20.14
CA GLU A 1 -9.62 -19.94 -19.31
C GLU A 1 -9.36 -20.24 -17.85
N ALA A 2 -9.17 -19.23 -17.00
CA ALA A 2 -8.88 -19.45 -15.59
C ALA A 2 -10.15 -19.88 -14.84
N GLU A 3 -10.00 -20.81 -13.90
CA GLU A 3 -11.11 -21.33 -13.11
C GLU A 3 -11.82 -20.19 -12.37
N PRO A 4 -13.17 -20.07 -12.44
CA PRO A 4 -13.90 -18.88 -11.99
C PRO A 4 -13.78 -18.61 -10.48
N ASN A 5 -13.52 -19.64 -9.68
CA ASN A 5 -13.35 -19.52 -8.22
C ASN A 5 -11.88 -19.32 -7.80
N SER A 6 -10.94 -19.42 -8.73
CA SER A 6 -9.53 -19.14 -8.45
C SER A 6 -9.30 -17.65 -8.18
N THR A 7 -8.20 -17.32 -7.48
CA THR A 7 -7.76 -15.94 -7.26
C THR A 7 -7.68 -15.16 -8.58
N PHE A 8 -7.17 -15.81 -9.62
CA PHE A 8 -7.05 -15.22 -10.95
C PHE A 8 -8.42 -14.99 -11.62
N GLY A 9 -9.36 -15.92 -11.46
CA GLY A 9 -10.74 -15.78 -11.96
C GLY A 9 -11.51 -14.63 -11.30
N LYS A 10 -11.33 -14.43 -9.99
CA LYS A 10 -11.90 -13.29 -9.25
C LYS A 10 -11.29 -11.95 -9.68
N LEU A 11 -9.98 -11.93 -9.92
CA LEU A 11 -9.28 -10.75 -10.45
C LEU A 11 -9.81 -10.38 -11.83
N TYR A 12 -9.91 -11.36 -12.73
CA TYR A 12 -10.32 -11.16 -14.12
C TYR A 12 -11.70 -10.50 -14.25
N ARG A 13 -12.63 -10.80 -13.33
CA ARG A 13 -13.98 -10.22 -13.29
C ARG A 13 -14.02 -8.76 -12.84
N ASN A 14 -13.02 -8.31 -12.10
CA ASN A 14 -12.94 -6.96 -11.54
C ASN A 14 -11.89 -6.09 -12.25
N VAL A 15 -11.33 -6.54 -13.38
CA VAL A 15 -10.40 -5.73 -14.17
C VAL A 15 -11.19 -4.60 -14.83
N GLY A 16 -10.95 -3.38 -14.36
CA GLY A 16 -11.66 -2.19 -14.85
C GLY A 16 -11.46 -1.95 -16.34
N LEU A 17 -10.23 -2.11 -16.87
CA LEU A 17 -9.87 -1.94 -18.28
C LEU A 17 -8.54 -2.64 -18.58
N TRP A 18 -8.40 -3.21 -19.79
CA TRP A 18 -7.09 -3.50 -20.39
C TRP A 18 -6.62 -2.23 -21.10
N GLU A 19 -5.90 -1.37 -20.39
CA GLU A 19 -5.31 -0.17 -20.99
C GLU A 19 -4.02 -0.58 -21.71
N ASN A 20 -3.97 -0.40 -23.02
CA ASN A 20 -2.81 -0.75 -23.83
C ASN A 20 -1.73 0.35 -23.79
N ASP A 21 -2.10 1.57 -23.41
CA ASP A 21 -1.14 2.66 -23.27
C ASP A 21 -0.51 2.68 -21.87
N TYR A 22 0.81 2.56 -21.86
CA TYR A 22 1.62 2.55 -20.64
C TYR A 22 1.55 3.89 -19.90
N ILE A 23 1.53 5.01 -20.63
CA ILE A 23 1.53 6.35 -20.03
C ILE A 23 0.19 6.63 -19.33
N THR A 24 -0.91 6.39 -20.04
CA THR A 24 -2.26 6.50 -19.49
C THR A 24 -2.46 5.59 -18.28
N SER A 25 -1.90 4.37 -18.33
CA SER A 25 -1.94 3.44 -17.20
C SER A 25 -1.20 4.00 -15.99
N MET A 26 0.00 4.57 -16.18
CA MET A 26 0.76 5.19 -15.10
C MET A 26 0.00 6.34 -14.44
N GLU A 27 -0.61 7.23 -15.22
CA GLU A 27 -1.39 8.36 -14.69
C GLU A 27 -2.58 7.89 -13.84
N LYS A 28 -3.29 6.86 -14.32
CA LYS A 28 -4.40 6.24 -13.57
C LYS A 28 -3.93 5.62 -12.25
N ILE A 29 -2.78 4.95 -12.24
CA ILE A 29 -2.20 4.37 -11.01
C ILE A 29 -1.77 5.48 -10.04
N VAL A 30 -1.09 6.52 -10.53
CA VAL A 30 -0.62 7.66 -9.72
C VAL A 30 -1.79 8.47 -9.16
N SER A 31 -2.95 8.49 -9.83
CA SER A 31 -4.16 9.11 -9.29
C SER A 31 -4.70 8.46 -8.00
N GLY A 32 -4.20 7.27 -7.64
CA GLY A 32 -4.60 6.53 -6.45
C GLY A 32 -5.96 5.82 -6.56
N LYS A 33 -6.64 5.92 -7.72
CA LYS A 33 -7.97 5.32 -7.95
C LYS A 33 -7.92 3.87 -8.44
N TYR A 34 -6.77 3.41 -8.92
CA TYR A 34 -6.63 2.12 -9.58
C TYR A 34 -5.41 1.37 -9.05
N ALA A 35 -5.51 0.04 -9.04
CA ALA A 35 -4.38 -0.86 -8.85
C ALA A 35 -4.04 -1.51 -10.20
N PHE A 36 -2.75 -1.78 -10.42
CA PHE A 36 -2.27 -2.44 -11.62
C PHE A 36 -1.64 -3.79 -11.29
N VAL A 37 -1.86 -4.74 -12.19
CA VAL A 37 -1.35 -6.11 -12.08
C VAL A 37 -0.50 -6.39 -13.30
N GLY A 38 0.77 -6.73 -13.08
CA GLY A 38 1.67 -7.06 -14.17
C GLY A 38 3.03 -7.52 -13.66
N VAL A 39 4.02 -7.48 -14.54
CA VAL A 39 5.37 -7.96 -14.23
C VAL A 39 6.02 -7.04 -13.20
N GLN A 40 6.49 -7.63 -12.10
CA GLN A 40 7.06 -6.92 -10.96
C GLN A 40 8.21 -5.97 -11.36
N SER A 41 9.09 -6.39 -12.28
CA SER A 41 10.19 -5.56 -12.76
C SER A 41 9.72 -4.29 -13.47
N ALA A 42 8.63 -4.36 -14.23
CA ALA A 42 8.03 -3.19 -14.87
C ALA A 42 7.43 -2.24 -13.84
N MET A 43 6.81 -2.76 -12.77
CA MET A 43 6.26 -1.95 -11.68
C MET A 43 7.34 -1.21 -10.91
N TYR A 44 8.47 -1.84 -10.68
CA TYR A 44 9.64 -1.17 -10.11
C TYR A 44 10.15 -0.04 -11.01
N GLY A 45 10.16 -0.23 -12.33
CA GLY A 45 10.48 0.84 -13.28
C GLY A 45 9.49 2.01 -13.24
N VAL A 46 8.20 1.75 -13.02
CA VAL A 46 7.18 2.80 -12.81
C VAL A 46 7.50 3.60 -11.55
N ILE A 47 7.83 2.92 -10.44
CA ILE A 47 8.22 3.59 -9.19
C ILE A 47 9.47 4.46 -9.40
N ASP A 48 10.49 3.94 -10.08
CA ASP A 48 11.71 4.69 -10.40
C ASP A 48 11.37 5.97 -11.20
N ALA A 49 10.49 5.85 -12.21
CA ALA A 49 10.08 6.98 -13.03
C ALA A 49 9.26 8.03 -12.25
N VAL A 50 8.36 7.61 -11.37
CA VAL A 50 7.57 8.50 -10.51
C VAL A 50 8.46 9.20 -9.51
N PHE A 51 9.39 8.47 -8.86
CA PHE A 51 10.34 9.04 -7.92
C PHE A 51 11.29 10.04 -8.60
N ALA A 52 11.78 9.75 -9.80
CA ALA A 52 12.63 10.66 -10.55
C ALA A 52 11.95 12.02 -10.80
N LYS A 53 10.63 12.03 -11.04
CA LYS A 53 9.84 13.24 -11.28
C LYS A 53 9.40 13.97 -10.01
N THR A 54 8.92 13.22 -9.02
CA THR A 54 8.21 13.78 -7.85
C THR A 54 9.05 13.81 -6.58
N ARG A 55 10.15 13.02 -6.53
CA ARG A 55 10.97 12.76 -5.35
C ARG A 55 10.19 12.17 -4.16
N THR A 56 9.00 11.62 -4.41
CA THR A 56 8.17 10.95 -3.40
C THR A 56 7.91 9.50 -3.81
N CYS A 57 7.48 8.67 -2.85
CA CYS A 57 7.20 7.24 -3.05
C CYS A 57 5.70 6.93 -2.84
N PRO A 58 4.79 7.43 -3.69
CA PRO A 58 3.35 7.25 -3.47
C PRO A 58 2.84 5.86 -3.87
N LEU A 59 3.68 5.04 -4.52
CA LEU A 59 3.30 3.74 -5.06
C LEU A 59 3.98 2.61 -4.29
N ILE A 60 3.25 1.53 -4.08
CA ILE A 60 3.71 0.33 -3.38
C ILE A 60 3.44 -0.88 -4.28
N VAL A 61 4.44 -1.75 -4.43
CA VAL A 61 4.27 -3.06 -5.07
C VAL A 61 3.98 -4.09 -3.98
N LYS A 62 2.81 -4.74 -4.08
CA LYS A 62 2.43 -5.84 -3.20
C LYS A 62 2.89 -7.19 -3.80
N ASP A 63 3.00 -8.20 -2.95
CA ASP A 63 3.65 -9.49 -3.21
C ASP A 63 3.30 -10.17 -4.55
N ASN A 64 4.27 -10.95 -5.02
CA ASN A 64 4.15 -11.80 -6.19
C ASN A 64 3.19 -12.96 -5.92
N PHE A 65 2.00 -12.90 -6.52
CA PHE A 65 1.04 -14.00 -6.48
C PHE A 65 1.29 -15.06 -7.56
N LEU A 66 2.16 -14.78 -8.54
CA LEU A 66 2.59 -15.72 -9.58
C LEU A 66 4.11 -15.65 -9.78
N PRO A 67 4.85 -16.76 -9.64
CA PRO A 67 6.26 -16.80 -10.00
C PRO A 67 6.39 -16.70 -11.52
N PHE A 68 7.13 -15.69 -11.99
CA PHE A 68 7.43 -15.51 -13.40
C PHE A 68 8.95 -15.50 -13.62
N SER A 69 9.40 -16.11 -14.72
CA SER A 69 10.80 -16.10 -15.12
C SER A 69 10.91 -15.59 -16.54
N LEU A 70 11.87 -14.68 -16.77
CA LEU A 70 12.18 -14.15 -18.09
C LEU A 70 13.17 -15.07 -18.79
N HIS A 71 12.87 -15.43 -20.03
CA HIS A 71 13.72 -16.30 -20.86
C HIS A 71 13.99 -15.65 -22.21
N VAL A 72 15.16 -15.94 -22.77
CA VAL A 72 15.50 -15.57 -24.15
C VAL A 72 15.19 -16.76 -25.06
N GLY A 73 14.27 -16.56 -26.00
CA GLY A 73 13.88 -17.58 -26.96
C GLY A 73 14.85 -17.66 -28.15
N PHE A 74 15.31 -18.87 -28.47
CA PHE A 74 16.06 -19.17 -29.69
C PHE A 74 15.22 -20.04 -30.63
N ARG A 75 15.54 -20.04 -31.92
CA ARG A 75 14.97 -21.04 -32.84
C ARG A 75 15.32 -22.45 -32.37
N LYS A 76 14.41 -23.40 -32.63
CA LYS A 76 14.63 -24.82 -32.32
C LYS A 76 15.95 -25.30 -32.94
N ASN A 77 16.73 -26.05 -32.17
CA ASN A 77 18.07 -26.56 -32.55
C ASN A 77 19.09 -25.46 -32.90
N SER A 78 18.95 -24.25 -32.34
CA SER A 78 19.95 -23.21 -32.53
C SER A 78 21.29 -23.63 -31.90
N PRO A 79 22.42 -23.50 -32.62
CA PRO A 79 23.74 -23.79 -32.06
C PRO A 79 24.15 -22.80 -30.97
N TYR A 80 23.43 -21.68 -30.82
CA TYR A 80 23.74 -20.63 -29.86
C TYR A 80 23.11 -20.85 -28.48
N THR A 81 22.10 -21.72 -28.35
CA THR A 81 21.37 -21.89 -27.08
C THR A 81 22.29 -22.36 -25.96
N ALA A 82 23.09 -23.40 -26.17
CA ALA A 82 23.97 -23.93 -25.14
C ALA A 82 25.12 -22.97 -24.78
N PRO A 83 25.86 -22.36 -25.74
CA PRO A 83 26.85 -21.34 -25.45
C PRO A 83 26.26 -20.13 -24.70
N PHE A 84 25.09 -19.65 -25.12
CA PHE A 84 24.44 -18.50 -24.48
C PHE A 84 24.08 -18.80 -23.02
N ASN A 85 23.42 -19.93 -22.77
CA ASN A 85 23.06 -20.35 -21.42
C ASN A 85 24.30 -20.43 -20.51
N LYS A 86 25.41 -20.96 -21.02
CA LYS A 86 26.68 -21.01 -20.27
C LYS A 86 27.19 -19.62 -19.88
N GLN A 87 27.10 -18.63 -20.77
CA GLN A 87 27.53 -17.27 -20.43
C GLN A 87 26.58 -16.58 -19.46
N VAL A 88 25.25 -16.75 -19.62
CA VAL A 88 24.27 -16.22 -18.68
C VAL A 88 24.48 -16.78 -17.27
N MET A 89 24.78 -18.07 -17.15
CA MET A 89 25.11 -18.69 -15.87
C MET A 89 26.36 -18.08 -15.24
N ARG A 90 27.43 -17.85 -16.03
CA ARG A 90 28.64 -17.17 -15.53
C ARG A 90 28.36 -15.73 -15.06
N LEU A 91 27.53 -14.97 -15.79
CA LEU A 91 27.12 -13.63 -15.39
C LEU A 91 26.31 -13.64 -14.08
N ARG A 92 25.51 -14.68 -13.86
CA ARG A 92 24.78 -14.87 -12.61
C ARG A 92 25.70 -15.24 -11.46
N GLU A 93 26.57 -16.23 -11.65
CA GLU A 93 27.50 -16.75 -10.64
C GLU A 93 28.52 -15.70 -10.20
N SER A 94 29.02 -14.88 -11.14
CA SER A 94 29.89 -13.74 -10.84
C SER A 94 29.19 -12.58 -10.12
N GLY A 95 27.86 -12.60 -10.02
CA GLY A 95 27.08 -11.52 -9.40
C GLY A 95 26.95 -10.25 -10.27
N ILE A 96 27.44 -10.26 -11.52
CA ILE A 96 27.36 -9.11 -12.43
C ILE A 96 25.89 -8.71 -12.67
N LEU A 97 24.99 -9.69 -12.81
CA LEU A 97 23.56 -9.41 -12.97
C LEU A 97 22.98 -8.67 -11.75
N ASN A 98 23.36 -9.07 -10.53
CA ASN A 98 22.91 -8.40 -9.31
C ASN A 98 23.48 -6.98 -9.19
N MET A 99 24.74 -6.79 -9.60
CA MET A 99 25.36 -5.45 -9.63
C MET A 99 24.63 -4.54 -10.63
N LEU A 100 24.33 -5.06 -11.82
CA LEU A 100 23.66 -4.30 -12.86
C LEU A 100 22.23 -3.94 -12.45
N GLU A 101 21.52 -4.88 -11.82
CA GLU A 101 20.20 -4.66 -11.24
C GLU A 101 20.24 -3.50 -10.24
N LYS A 102 21.15 -3.53 -9.26
CA LYS A 102 21.31 -2.44 -8.29
C LYS A 102 21.67 -1.10 -8.94
N LYS A 103 22.52 -1.10 -9.97
CA LYS A 103 22.95 0.12 -10.66
C LYS A 103 21.81 0.77 -11.47
N MET A 104 20.93 -0.04 -12.05
CA MET A 104 19.81 0.46 -12.86
C MET A 104 18.64 0.98 -12.01
N ARG A 105 18.57 0.59 -10.74
CA ARG A 105 17.45 0.89 -9.84
C ARG A 105 17.75 2.13 -9.00
N THR A 106 17.32 3.29 -9.51
CA THR A 106 17.64 4.60 -8.91
C THR A 106 16.79 4.90 -7.66
N ALA A 107 15.56 4.38 -7.54
CA ALA A 107 14.67 4.61 -6.41
C ALA A 107 14.67 3.45 -5.39
N MET A 108 15.85 2.92 -5.06
CA MET A 108 15.99 1.88 -4.02
C MET A 108 15.38 2.32 -2.68
N ILE A 109 15.37 3.64 -2.41
CA ILE A 109 14.74 4.25 -1.24
C ILE A 109 13.23 3.95 -1.17
N CYS A 110 12.51 4.02 -2.29
CA CYS A 110 11.07 3.73 -2.30
C CYS A 110 10.76 2.26 -2.02
N TRP A 111 11.76 1.38 -2.12
CA TRP A 111 11.57 -0.05 -1.90
C TRP A 111 11.90 -0.40 -0.46
N THR A 112 12.89 0.29 0.14
CA THR A 112 13.22 0.13 1.55
C THR A 112 12.16 0.71 2.48
N VAL A 113 11.33 1.68 2.04
CA VAL A 113 10.17 2.17 2.81
C VAL A 113 9.11 1.07 3.02
N THR A 114 9.10 -0.01 2.22
CA THR A 114 8.27 -1.18 2.56
C THR A 114 8.83 -2.02 3.72
N LYS A 115 10.09 -1.80 4.08
CA LYS A 115 10.76 -2.31 5.30
C LYS A 115 10.99 -1.20 6.32
N GLU A 116 10.49 0.01 6.12
CA GLU A 116 10.30 0.89 7.26
C GLU A 116 9.27 0.20 8.12
N GLU A 117 9.68 0.03 9.38
CA GLU A 117 8.80 -0.17 10.50
C GLU A 117 7.48 0.53 10.21
N GLN A 118 6.37 -0.12 10.55
CA GLN A 118 5.14 0.61 10.81
C GLN A 118 5.50 1.66 11.88
N SER A 119 6.05 2.81 11.48
CA SER A 119 6.25 3.94 12.36
C SER A 119 4.81 4.28 12.69
N LEU A 120 4.40 3.84 13.87
CA LEU A 120 3.05 4.00 14.34
C LEU A 120 2.74 5.46 14.07
N ARG A 121 1.71 5.69 13.23
CA ARG A 121 1.31 7.04 12.83
C ARG A 121 1.40 7.91 14.08
N PRO A 122 2.22 8.98 14.09
CA PRO A 122 2.42 9.75 15.29
C PRO A 122 1.05 10.13 15.82
N LEU A 123 0.78 9.75 17.08
CA LEU A 123 -0.54 9.84 17.69
C LEU A 123 -1.10 11.24 17.45
N GLU A 124 -2.11 11.35 16.59
CA GLU A 124 -2.70 12.64 16.26
C GLU A 124 -3.70 13.00 17.37
N LEU A 125 -3.86 14.28 17.65
CA LEU A 125 -4.86 14.78 18.61
C LEU A 125 -6.28 14.28 18.31
N LYS A 126 -6.56 13.93 17.05
CA LYS A 126 -7.81 13.30 16.61
C LYS A 126 -8.05 11.94 17.26
N ASP A 127 -7.02 11.17 17.53
CA ASP A 127 -7.14 9.84 18.15
C ASP A 127 -7.58 9.95 19.62
N PHE A 128 -7.32 11.08 20.28
CA PHE A 128 -7.76 11.39 21.65
C PHE A 128 -9.18 11.96 21.74
N TYR A 129 -9.84 12.22 20.61
CA TYR A 129 -11.18 12.80 20.60
C TYR A 129 -12.20 11.95 21.37
N GLY A 130 -12.08 10.62 21.29
CA GLY A 130 -12.93 9.70 22.06
C GLY A 130 -12.75 9.84 23.57
N VAL A 131 -11.51 10.01 24.03
CA VAL A 131 -11.19 10.19 25.46
C VAL A 131 -11.69 11.54 25.96
N PHE A 132 -11.49 12.61 25.19
CA PHE A 132 -12.01 13.93 25.53
C PHE A 132 -13.55 13.96 25.54
N LEU A 133 -14.20 13.28 24.59
CA LEU A 133 -15.66 13.22 24.53
C LEU A 133 -16.25 12.47 25.74
N LEU A 134 -15.63 11.37 26.15
CA LEU A 134 -16.00 10.66 27.39
C LEU A 134 -15.78 11.54 28.63
N TYR A 135 -14.67 12.27 28.70
CA TYR A 135 -14.35 13.14 29.83
C TYR A 135 -15.35 14.29 29.98
N PHE A 136 -15.57 15.08 28.91
CA PHE A 136 -16.52 16.18 28.94
C PHE A 136 -17.98 15.71 29.07
N GLY A 137 -18.31 14.56 28.47
CA GLY A 137 -19.62 13.94 28.64
C GLY A 137 -19.89 13.53 30.09
N GLY A 138 -18.92 12.87 30.74
CA GLY A 138 -19.01 12.51 32.15
C GLY A 138 -19.11 13.73 33.07
N LEU A 139 -18.31 14.77 32.81
CA LEU A 139 -18.35 16.03 33.55
C LEU A 139 -19.71 16.75 33.40
N GLY A 140 -20.27 16.73 32.20
CA GLY A 140 -21.61 17.28 31.93
C GLY A 140 -22.72 16.52 32.68
N LEU A 141 -22.69 15.18 32.65
CA LEU A 141 -23.67 14.37 33.38
C LEU A 141 -23.58 14.57 34.90
N ALA A 142 -22.36 14.67 35.44
CA ALA A 142 -22.15 14.92 36.86
C ALA A 142 -22.69 16.30 37.30
N THR A 143 -22.43 17.34 36.50
CA THR A 143 -22.94 18.70 36.79
C THR A 143 -24.46 18.77 36.69
N ILE A 144 -25.07 18.13 35.68
CA ILE A 144 -26.54 18.04 35.56
C ILE A 144 -27.14 17.33 36.77
N SER A 145 -26.58 16.18 37.17
CA SER A 145 -27.04 15.43 38.35
C SER A 145 -27.02 16.29 39.62
N PHE A 146 -25.94 17.04 39.82
CA PHE A 146 -25.79 17.93 40.98
C PHE A 146 -26.81 19.09 40.98
N ILE A 147 -27.06 19.70 39.81
CA ILE A 147 -28.06 20.77 39.67
C ILE A 147 -29.46 20.23 39.96
N VAL A 148 -29.81 19.05 39.44
CA VAL A 148 -31.10 18.40 39.68
C VAL A 148 -31.27 18.12 41.18
N GLU A 149 -30.23 17.64 41.86
CA GLU A 149 -30.29 17.35 43.28
C GLU A 149 -30.46 18.62 44.13
N LEU A 150 -29.76 19.72 43.80
CA LEU A 150 -29.95 21.01 44.46
C LEU A 150 -31.36 21.57 44.25
N GLY A 151 -31.89 21.46 43.03
CA GLY A 151 -33.27 21.86 42.72
C GLY A 151 -34.30 21.06 43.54
N PHE A 152 -34.15 19.75 43.60
CA PHE A 152 -35.02 18.87 44.41
C PHE A 152 -34.94 19.18 45.91
N ARG A 153 -33.74 19.46 46.43
CA ARG A 153 -33.53 19.83 47.83
C ARG A 153 -34.16 21.17 48.17
N SER A 154 -34.01 22.19 47.32
CA SER A 154 -34.65 23.50 47.51
C SER A 154 -36.18 23.39 47.49
N TRP A 155 -36.75 22.66 46.53
CA TRP A 155 -38.20 22.46 46.44
C TRP A 155 -38.77 21.72 47.66
N LYS A 156 -38.07 20.67 48.14
CA LYS A 156 -38.48 19.93 49.34
C LYS A 156 -38.37 20.76 50.63
N LYS A 157 -37.46 21.73 50.67
CA LYS A 157 -37.32 22.65 51.82
C LYS A 157 -38.45 23.67 51.85
N ASP A 158 -38.86 24.17 50.68
CA ASP A 158 -39.98 25.11 50.54
C ASP A 158 -41.33 24.46 50.91
N SER A 159 -41.55 23.21 50.47
CA SER A 159 -42.73 22.42 50.83
C SER A 159 -42.85 22.02 52.32
N ARG A 160 -41.80 22.21 53.13
CA ARG A 160 -41.85 21.97 54.60
C ARG A 160 -42.00 23.25 55.42
N SER A 161 -41.91 24.42 54.78
CA SER A 161 -42.02 25.73 55.44
C SER A 161 -43.39 26.39 55.27
N SER A 162 -44.30 25.76 54.51
CA SER A 162 -45.72 26.11 54.39
C SER A 162 -46.58 25.00 54.94
#